data_AF-A0A2W6S4W9-F1
#
_entry.id   AF-A0A2W6S4W9-F1
#
_cell.length_a   1.000
_cell.length_b   1.000
_cell.length_c   1.000
_cell.angle_alpha   90.00
_cell.angle_beta   90.00
_cell.angle_gamma   90.00
#
_symmetry.space_group_name_H-M   'P 1'
#
loop_
_entity.id
_entity.type
_entity.pdbx_description
1 polymer ?
#
loop_
_entity_poly.entity_id
_entity_poly.type
_entity_poly.pdbx_seq_one_letter_code
_entity_poly.pdbx_strand_id
1 'polypeptide(L)'
;MRNHLRGSLSALATGGALLAALPGLAAGPGDWPSSNRDLGAQRYAPLAQITPANVSKLRIAWTYHMKPRPAAGQAPSSRVMISEAIPIVVGNVMYLPTPYGRIVALDASTGAEKWSVPVPNGDLVSIRGVSYWPGDGKLGAQLIVGSRDGKLYSFAARDGALNPGFGAGGIVDLKTPEVMNGMPTASYILPSPPIIYGNLVITGAGPGEGPGGLGGGRGPAGDTRAWDARTGKLVWTFHVIPKPGEPGHETWGGDSWVARSGVNVWGWFTIDAARGILYMPLGAPNNDRVGVDRPGDNLYSSSIVAVDARSGKYLWHFQITHHDVWDMDTQSPPTLVDVRKGGKTIPALVSVNKNSLMFVLDRVTGKPVFGVEERPVPASTIPGEQLSPTQPFPVLPEPLAQTQLSRDNLYKGEPSHQAYCEKLVDDNNMKLGPVYTPLELDRYTVSLPGTQGGVNYYGGAYDPRLRLFVANVNNIAQPMRMERNPDGSYVNRGPLAGTRRFWDADKRLPCGPTPWGQMVAVNIDTGKIAWRSTLGVTDSFPEGLRDTGRPGLGGTTLTSAGLAFIGATDDKRFRAFDTKTGKELWSILLDAAAASTPAVYQGAGGKEYVAVVATGGSQNITKAEGDSVIAFSLP
;
A
#
# COMPACT_ATOMS: atom_id res chain seq x y z
N MET A 1 -6.27 90.09 26.28
CA MET A 1 -7.70 90.08 25.93
C MET A 1 -8.09 88.63 25.60
N ARG A 2 -9.08 88.06 26.32
CA ARG A 2 -10.12 87.05 25.96
C ARG A 2 -9.72 85.85 25.06
N ASN A 3 -10.19 84.61 25.22
CA ASN A 3 -11.12 83.94 26.13
C ASN A 3 -10.99 82.41 25.86
N HIS A 4 -11.50 81.61 26.80
CA HIS A 4 -11.64 80.14 26.85
C HIS A 4 -12.24 79.41 25.63
N LEU A 5 -11.94 78.10 25.50
CA LEU A 5 -12.92 77.00 25.65
C LEU A 5 -12.28 75.59 25.66
N ARG A 6 -12.84 74.74 26.54
CA ARG A 6 -12.53 73.32 26.79
C ARG A 6 -13.21 72.41 25.76
N GLY A 7 -12.69 71.21 25.56
CA GLY A 7 -13.43 70.08 24.96
C GLY A 7 -12.67 68.76 25.07
N SER A 8 -13.05 67.92 26.02
CA SER A 8 -12.63 66.52 26.17
C SER A 8 -13.30 65.64 25.11
N LEU A 9 -12.59 64.67 24.53
CA LEU A 9 -13.24 63.53 23.87
C LEU A 9 -12.43 62.24 24.05
N SER A 10 -13.17 61.22 24.43
CA SER A 10 -12.75 59.90 24.90
C SER A 10 -12.39 58.94 23.76
N ALA A 11 -11.68 57.89 24.16
CA ALA A 11 -11.19 56.71 23.45
C ALA A 11 -12.10 56.08 22.38
N LEU A 12 -11.46 55.52 21.35
CA LEU A 12 -11.76 54.20 20.81
C LEU A 12 -10.50 53.62 20.16
N ALA A 13 -9.77 52.81 20.93
CA ALA A 13 -8.72 51.95 20.41
C ALA A 13 -9.37 50.70 19.82
N THR A 14 -9.59 50.68 18.51
CA THR A 14 -9.91 49.45 17.78
C THR A 14 -8.63 48.65 17.60
N GLY A 15 -8.39 47.70 18.51
CA GLY A 15 -7.38 46.67 18.36
C GLY A 15 -7.74 45.74 17.20
N GLY A 16 -7.19 46.02 16.02
CA GLY A 16 -7.16 45.07 14.91
C GLY A 16 -6.10 44.01 15.20
N ALA A 17 -6.52 42.82 15.63
CA ALA A 17 -5.66 41.65 15.65
C ALA A 17 -5.27 41.32 14.20
N LEU A 18 -4.01 41.59 13.83
CA LEU A 18 -3.41 41.00 12.65
C LEU A 18 -3.37 39.48 12.87
N LEU A 19 -4.31 38.75 12.25
CA LEU A 19 -4.08 37.35 11.93
C LEU A 19 -2.95 37.30 10.90
N ALA A 20 -1.72 37.14 11.39
CA ALA A 20 -0.63 36.68 10.54
C ALA A 20 -1.02 35.31 10.01
N ALA A 21 -1.32 35.24 8.71
CA ALA A 21 -1.45 33.97 8.01
C ALA A 21 -0.10 33.25 8.16
N LEU A 22 -0.03 32.26 9.03
CA LEU A 22 1.13 31.40 9.15
C LEU A 22 1.33 30.74 7.77
N PRO A 23 2.47 30.93 7.10
CA PRO A 23 2.80 30.13 5.92
C PRO A 23 2.70 28.66 6.33
N GLY A 24 2.08 27.82 5.50
CA GLY A 24 1.94 26.40 5.81
C GLY A 24 3.31 25.79 6.10
N LEU A 25 3.41 25.04 7.19
CA LEU A 25 4.68 24.48 7.63
C LEU A 25 5.22 23.51 6.57
N ALA A 26 6.36 23.85 5.98
CA ALA A 26 7.15 22.85 5.27
C ALA A 26 7.59 21.78 6.27
N ALA A 27 7.55 20.52 5.85
CA ALA A 27 7.94 19.40 6.70
C ALA A 27 9.41 19.46 7.10
N GLY A 28 9.69 19.26 8.38
CA GLY A 28 11.04 19.20 8.92
C GLY A 28 11.70 17.82 8.75
N PRO A 29 13.03 17.69 8.98
CA PRO A 29 13.73 16.41 8.86
C PRO A 29 13.20 15.29 9.77
N GLY A 30 12.67 15.67 10.95
CA GLY A 30 12.04 14.77 11.92
C GLY A 30 10.54 14.54 11.72
N ASP A 31 9.92 15.16 10.71
CA ASP A 31 8.52 14.91 10.37
C ASP A 31 8.35 13.62 9.55
N TRP A 32 7.10 13.15 9.47
CA TRP A 32 6.67 12.06 8.59
C TRP A 32 5.55 12.56 7.66
N PRO A 33 5.85 13.38 6.66
CA PRO A 33 4.84 14.22 5.99
C PRO A 33 3.97 13.52 4.95
N SER A 34 4.27 12.26 4.62
CA SER A 34 3.50 11.46 3.65
C SER A 34 3.46 10.00 4.07
N SER A 35 2.55 9.20 3.51
CA SER A 35 2.41 7.78 3.87
C SER A 35 3.71 6.98 3.71
N ASN A 36 4.59 7.34 2.77
CA ASN A 36 5.87 6.68 2.58
C ASN A 36 7.06 7.52 3.06
N ARG A 37 6.79 8.49 3.94
CA ARG A 37 7.69 9.57 4.43
C ARG A 37 8.08 10.57 3.35
N ASP A 38 8.68 10.10 2.26
CA ASP A 38 9.18 10.92 1.15
C ASP A 38 8.64 10.46 -0.21
N LEU A 39 8.85 11.29 -1.23
CA LEU A 39 8.37 11.02 -2.60
C LEU A 39 9.05 9.79 -3.24
N GLY A 40 10.22 9.39 -2.74
CA GLY A 40 10.93 8.20 -3.21
C GLY A 40 10.54 6.91 -2.48
N ALA A 41 9.60 6.98 -1.54
CA ALA A 41 9.15 5.89 -0.69
C ALA A 41 10.28 5.09 -0.02
N GLN A 42 11.31 5.77 0.48
CA GLN A 42 12.41 5.08 1.18
C GLN A 42 12.01 4.62 2.58
N ARG A 43 11.03 5.29 3.22
CA ARG A 43 10.59 5.01 4.59
C ARG A 43 11.74 4.93 5.59
N TYR A 44 12.68 5.85 5.41
CA TYR A 44 13.89 5.96 6.20
C TYR A 44 13.85 7.24 7.02
N ALA A 45 13.77 7.11 8.35
CA ALA A 45 13.79 8.24 9.27
C ALA A 45 15.23 8.60 9.67
N PRO A 46 15.69 9.85 9.49
CA PRO A 46 17.00 10.32 9.90
C PRO A 46 17.05 10.63 11.41
N LEU A 47 16.34 9.83 12.22
CA LEU A 47 16.30 9.94 13.67
C LEU A 47 17.16 8.84 14.30
N ALA A 48 17.72 9.13 15.48
CA ALA A 48 18.77 8.33 16.10
C ALA A 48 18.79 8.35 17.63
N GLN A 49 17.72 8.80 18.30
CA GLN A 49 17.60 8.71 19.76
C GLN A 49 17.28 7.28 20.19
N ILE A 50 16.44 6.58 19.42
CA ILE A 50 16.17 5.15 19.62
C ILE A 50 17.20 4.35 18.82
N THR A 51 17.99 3.53 19.51
CA THR A 51 19.15 2.80 18.97
C THR A 51 19.09 1.32 19.34
N PRO A 52 19.86 0.44 18.67
CA PRO A 52 19.99 -0.95 19.09
C PRO A 52 20.35 -1.14 20.57
N ALA A 53 21.11 -0.21 21.16
CA ALA A 53 21.56 -0.28 22.55
C ALA A 53 20.48 0.08 23.57
N ASN A 54 19.43 0.82 23.18
CA ASN A 54 18.41 1.32 24.11
C ASN A 54 16.97 0.93 23.73
N VAL A 55 16.74 0.32 22.58
CA VAL A 55 15.40 -0.05 22.09
C VAL A 55 14.62 -0.96 23.05
N SER A 56 15.32 -1.76 23.85
CA SER A 56 14.72 -2.58 24.92
C SER A 56 13.99 -1.77 26.01
N LYS A 57 14.28 -0.47 26.11
CA LYS A 57 13.64 0.47 27.04
C LYS A 57 12.39 1.14 26.48
N LEU A 58 12.00 0.89 25.22
CA LEU A 58 10.79 1.46 24.66
C LEU A 58 9.55 1.10 25.48
N ARG A 59 8.67 2.08 25.64
CA ARG A 59 7.37 1.95 26.31
C ARG A 59 6.30 2.61 25.45
N ILE A 60 5.05 2.19 25.63
CA ILE A 60 3.89 2.92 25.09
C ILE A 60 3.91 4.30 25.73
N ALA A 61 4.01 5.34 24.90
CA ALA A 61 3.93 6.73 25.32
C ALA A 61 2.46 7.18 25.44
N TRP A 62 1.64 6.78 24.47
CA TRP A 62 0.20 7.06 24.46
C TRP A 62 -0.52 6.10 23.49
N THR A 63 -1.83 5.98 23.69
CA THR A 63 -2.75 5.24 22.82
C THR A 63 -3.96 6.12 22.51
N TYR A 64 -4.37 6.17 21.25
CA TYR A 64 -5.60 6.82 20.80
C TYR A 64 -6.56 5.78 20.21
N HIS A 65 -7.80 5.75 20.70
CA HIS A 65 -8.86 4.89 20.18
C HIS A 65 -9.68 5.63 19.13
N MET A 66 -9.73 5.08 17.91
CA MET A 66 -10.38 5.70 16.75
C MET A 66 -11.91 5.63 16.79
N LYS A 67 -12.50 4.75 17.61
CA LYS A 67 -13.95 4.68 17.75
C LYS A 67 -14.48 6.02 18.28
N PRO A 68 -15.52 6.59 17.64
CA PRO A 68 -16.21 7.73 18.21
C PRO A 68 -16.72 7.42 19.61
N ARG A 69 -16.65 8.40 20.51
CA ARG A 69 -17.33 8.27 21.81
C ARG A 69 -18.83 8.07 21.55
N PRO A 70 -19.49 7.16 22.29
CA PRO A 70 -20.93 6.97 22.14
C PRO A 70 -21.65 8.30 22.45
N ALA A 71 -22.75 8.55 21.74
CA ALA A 71 -23.66 9.62 22.14
C ALA A 71 -24.21 9.34 23.55
N ALA A 72 -24.55 10.39 24.29
CA ALA A 72 -25.12 10.25 25.63
C ALA A 72 -26.34 9.31 25.60
N GLY A 73 -26.32 8.28 26.46
CA GLY A 73 -27.38 7.27 26.55
C GLY A 73 -27.31 6.14 25.53
N GLN A 74 -26.32 6.09 24.64
CA GLN A 74 -26.10 4.97 23.73
C GLN A 74 -25.02 4.02 24.23
N ALA A 75 -25.24 2.72 24.05
CA ALA A 75 -24.22 1.71 24.28
C ALA A 75 -23.07 1.87 23.27
N PRO A 76 -21.81 1.63 23.66
CA PRO A 76 -20.69 1.62 22.73
C PRO A 76 -20.89 0.60 21.61
N SER A 77 -20.56 0.97 20.38
CA SER A 77 -20.57 0.02 19.27
C SER A 77 -19.50 -1.05 19.46
N SER A 78 -19.92 -2.31 19.43
CA SER A 78 -19.01 -3.45 19.39
C SER A 78 -18.30 -3.58 18.04
N ARG A 79 -18.79 -2.90 16.98
CA ARG A 79 -18.24 -3.00 15.62
C ARG A 79 -16.80 -2.46 15.56
N VAL A 80 -15.88 -3.34 15.20
CA VAL A 80 -14.50 -2.97 14.87
C VAL A 80 -14.37 -2.84 13.36
N MET A 81 -13.62 -1.83 12.90
CA MET A 81 -13.41 -1.57 11.47
C MET A 81 -11.91 -1.52 11.16
N ILE A 82 -11.58 -1.96 9.95
CA ILE A 82 -10.21 -2.16 9.49
C ILE A 82 -9.59 -0.81 9.12
N SER A 83 -8.38 -0.56 9.60
CA SER A 83 -7.52 0.54 9.14
C SER A 83 -6.14 0.00 8.79
N GLU A 84 -5.63 0.45 7.64
CA GLU A 84 -4.28 0.21 7.15
C GLU A 84 -3.48 1.52 7.18
N ALA A 85 -3.99 2.53 7.92
CA ALA A 85 -3.55 3.89 7.79
C ALA A 85 -2.11 4.06 8.28
N ILE A 86 -1.29 4.70 7.44
CA ILE A 86 0.00 5.21 7.85
C ILE A 86 -0.24 6.66 8.28
N PRO A 87 -0.16 6.98 9.59
CA PRO A 87 -0.36 8.35 10.04
C PRO A 87 0.76 9.23 9.47
N ILE A 88 0.40 10.47 9.11
CA ILE A 88 1.39 11.48 8.76
C ILE A 88 1.58 12.43 9.93
N VAL A 89 2.80 12.95 10.11
CA VAL A 89 3.14 13.91 11.16
C VAL A 89 3.85 15.10 10.55
N VAL A 90 3.32 16.30 10.76
CA VAL A 90 3.93 17.57 10.33
C VAL A 90 3.86 18.54 11.50
N GLY A 91 5.02 19.04 11.95
CA GLY A 91 5.07 20.06 13.01
C GLY A 91 4.38 19.64 14.32
N ASN A 92 4.66 18.42 14.80
CA ASN A 92 4.03 17.82 16.00
C ASN A 92 2.50 17.63 15.92
N VAL A 93 1.91 17.67 14.71
CA VAL A 93 0.51 17.29 14.51
C VAL A 93 0.44 16.02 13.68
N MET A 94 -0.21 15.00 14.23
CA MET A 94 -0.48 13.74 13.54
C MET A 94 -1.84 13.79 12.87
N TYR A 95 -1.92 13.44 11.60
CA TYR A 95 -3.16 13.37 10.84
C TYR A 95 -3.40 11.95 10.35
N LEU A 96 -4.64 11.47 10.50
CA LEU A 96 -5.06 10.19 9.95
C LEU A 96 -6.58 10.16 9.69
N PRO A 97 -7.04 9.34 8.74
CA PRO A 97 -8.43 8.98 8.64
C PRO A 97 -8.75 7.88 9.66
N THR A 98 -9.93 7.94 10.28
CA THR A 98 -10.45 6.81 11.05
C THR A 98 -11.32 5.95 10.14
N PRO A 99 -11.41 4.63 10.39
CA PRO A 99 -12.30 3.77 9.62
C PRO A 99 -13.78 4.02 9.94
N TYR A 100 -14.08 4.99 10.81
CA TYR A 100 -15.42 5.37 11.27
C TYR A 100 -15.91 6.68 10.65
N GLY A 101 -15.39 7.05 9.46
CA GLY A 101 -15.89 8.20 8.69
C GLY A 101 -15.47 9.55 9.27
N ARG A 102 -14.29 9.65 9.88
CA ARG A 102 -13.72 10.90 10.40
C ARG A 102 -12.30 11.13 9.91
N ILE A 103 -11.92 12.40 9.79
CA ILE A 103 -10.51 12.82 9.76
C ILE A 103 -10.18 13.38 11.14
N VAL A 104 -9.02 13.00 11.69
CA VAL A 104 -8.59 13.45 13.01
C VAL A 104 -7.20 14.08 12.93
N ALA A 105 -6.99 15.11 13.75
CA ALA A 105 -5.67 15.64 14.06
C ALA A 105 -5.39 15.44 15.54
N LEU A 106 -4.24 14.86 15.84
CA LEU A 106 -3.77 14.60 17.20
C LEU A 106 -2.50 15.41 17.47
N ASP A 107 -2.30 15.81 18.72
CA ASP A 107 -0.98 16.18 19.19
C ASP A 107 -0.08 14.94 19.16
N ALA A 108 0.99 14.98 18.37
CA ALA A 108 1.79 13.79 18.10
C ALA A 108 2.61 13.32 19.31
N SER A 109 2.76 14.15 20.35
CA SER A 109 3.53 13.81 21.56
C SER A 109 2.67 13.18 22.65
N THR A 110 1.37 13.46 22.64
CA THR A 110 0.43 13.08 23.71
C THR A 110 -0.74 12.22 23.23
N GLY A 111 -1.01 12.17 21.93
CA GLY A 111 -2.19 11.50 21.36
C GLY A 111 -3.50 12.25 21.59
N ALA A 112 -3.46 13.45 22.17
CA ALA A 112 -4.65 14.25 22.44
C ALA A 112 -5.28 14.75 21.14
N GLU A 113 -6.59 14.58 20.98
CA GLU A 113 -7.33 15.08 19.83
C GLU A 113 -7.33 16.60 19.82
N LYS A 114 -6.75 17.21 18.77
CA LYS A 114 -6.79 18.66 18.54
C LYS A 114 -8.09 19.07 17.86
N TRP A 115 -8.49 18.28 16.86
CA TRP A 115 -9.78 18.41 16.19
C TRP A 115 -10.14 17.09 15.50
N SER A 116 -11.42 16.92 15.24
CA SER A 116 -11.93 15.87 14.36
C SER A 116 -13.13 16.38 13.57
N VAL A 117 -13.25 15.92 12.33
CA VAL A 117 -14.37 16.28 11.45
C VAL A 117 -14.96 15.02 10.81
N PRO A 118 -16.30 14.93 10.68
CA PRO A 118 -16.91 13.86 9.92
C PRO A 118 -16.64 14.05 8.43
N VAL A 119 -16.51 12.94 7.71
CA VAL A 119 -16.50 12.96 6.24
C VAL A 119 -17.93 13.25 5.76
N PRO A 120 -18.14 14.20 4.83
CA PRO A 120 -19.47 14.56 4.35
C PRO A 120 -20.27 13.38 3.78
N ASN A 121 -21.59 13.41 3.96
CA ASN A 121 -22.56 12.45 3.42
C ASN A 121 -22.37 10.99 3.89
N GLY A 122 -21.64 10.76 4.98
CA GLY A 122 -21.40 9.42 5.52
C GLY A 122 -20.44 8.58 4.67
N ASP A 123 -19.70 9.20 3.75
CA ASP A 123 -18.67 8.54 2.95
C ASP A 123 -17.52 8.05 3.86
N LEU A 124 -16.78 7.05 3.39
CA LEU A 124 -15.57 6.56 4.02
C LEU A 124 -14.38 6.92 3.15
N VAL A 125 -13.34 7.44 3.78
CA VAL A 125 -12.10 7.79 3.08
C VAL A 125 -11.14 6.61 2.96
N SER A 126 -10.06 6.81 2.21
CA SER A 126 -8.88 5.93 2.12
C SER A 126 -8.55 5.31 3.48
N ILE A 127 -8.42 3.99 3.49
CA ILE A 127 -8.02 3.24 4.70
C ILE A 127 -6.51 3.28 4.94
N ARG A 128 -5.72 3.81 4.00
CA ARG A 128 -4.26 3.79 4.06
C ARG A 128 -3.63 5.12 4.44
N GLY A 129 -4.43 6.16 4.61
CA GLY A 129 -3.96 7.46 5.13
C GLY A 129 -4.53 8.66 4.38
N VAL A 130 -3.92 9.81 4.61
CA VAL A 130 -4.19 11.12 4.01
C VAL A 130 -2.93 11.68 3.34
N SER A 131 -3.10 12.69 2.48
CA SER A 131 -1.98 13.45 1.89
C SER A 131 -1.93 14.86 2.43
N TYR A 132 -0.72 15.39 2.63
CA TYR A 132 -0.52 16.78 3.05
C TYR A 132 -0.03 17.63 1.88
N TRP A 133 -0.77 18.70 1.56
CA TRP A 133 -0.29 19.75 0.68
C TRP A 133 0.02 20.99 1.54
N PRO A 134 1.26 21.52 1.52
CA PRO A 134 1.68 22.59 2.42
C PRO A 134 1.01 23.93 2.15
N GLY A 135 0.33 24.11 1.03
CA GLY A 135 -0.21 25.41 0.61
C GLY A 135 0.72 26.15 -0.36
N ASP A 136 0.26 27.30 -0.83
CA ASP A 136 0.97 28.16 -1.81
C ASP A 136 1.22 29.59 -1.29
N GLY A 137 1.07 29.80 0.02
CA GLY A 137 1.18 31.11 0.67
C GLY A 137 -0.10 31.95 0.62
N LYS A 138 -1.07 31.61 -0.24
CA LYS A 138 -2.42 32.21 -0.22
C LYS A 138 -3.40 31.29 0.48
N LEU A 139 -3.39 30.02 0.08
CA LEU A 139 -4.11 28.96 0.76
C LEU A 139 -3.14 28.25 1.71
N GLY A 140 -3.52 28.15 2.98
CA GLY A 140 -2.76 27.39 3.98
C GLY A 140 -2.81 25.89 3.72
N ALA A 141 -2.07 25.13 4.52
CA ALA A 141 -1.95 23.68 4.36
C ALA A 141 -3.30 22.94 4.34
N GLN A 142 -3.39 21.94 3.46
CA GLN A 142 -4.57 21.10 3.26
C GLN A 142 -4.23 19.62 3.44
N LEU A 143 -5.20 18.87 3.94
CA LEU A 143 -5.25 17.42 3.86
C LEU A 143 -6.11 17.04 2.65
N ILE A 144 -5.51 16.35 1.69
CA ILE A 144 -6.21 15.86 0.51
C ILE A 144 -6.45 14.36 0.68
N VAL A 145 -7.71 13.94 0.51
CA VAL A 145 -8.12 12.56 0.81
C VAL A 145 -9.06 12.03 -0.26
N GLY A 146 -8.75 10.84 -0.78
CA GLY A 146 -9.65 10.07 -1.66
C GLY A 146 -10.64 9.23 -0.86
N SER A 147 -11.80 8.92 -1.46
CA SER A 147 -12.86 8.18 -0.78
C SER A 147 -13.38 6.94 -1.50
N ARG A 148 -14.22 6.18 -0.79
CA ARG A 148 -14.88 4.97 -1.27
C ARG A 148 -16.11 5.25 -2.12
N ASP A 149 -16.62 6.47 -2.13
CA ASP A 149 -17.59 6.89 -3.14
C ASP A 149 -16.95 7.41 -4.44
N GLY A 150 -15.62 7.48 -4.51
CA GLY A 150 -14.93 8.01 -5.68
C GLY A 150 -14.89 9.53 -5.69
N LYS A 151 -14.61 10.16 -4.54
CA LYS A 151 -14.45 11.61 -4.41
C LYS A 151 -13.05 11.96 -3.91
N LEU A 152 -12.61 13.18 -4.20
CA LEU A 152 -11.52 13.84 -3.49
C LEU A 152 -12.07 14.93 -2.59
N TYR A 153 -11.53 15.01 -1.38
CA TYR A 153 -11.82 16.04 -0.40
C TYR A 153 -10.56 16.85 -0.10
N SER A 154 -10.73 18.16 0.11
CA SER A 154 -9.69 19.05 0.64
C SER A 154 -10.13 19.65 1.96
N PHE A 155 -9.45 19.27 3.05
CA PHE A 155 -9.70 19.80 4.40
C PHE A 155 -8.53 20.66 4.85
N ALA A 156 -8.78 21.82 5.45
CA ALA A 156 -7.72 22.66 6.02
C ALA A 156 -7.04 21.90 7.18
N ALA A 157 -5.71 21.81 7.14
CA ALA A 157 -4.95 21.04 8.14
C ALA A 157 -5.01 21.65 9.56
N ARG A 158 -5.44 22.90 9.68
CA ARG A 158 -5.51 23.62 10.96
C ARG A 158 -6.73 23.26 11.80
N ASP A 159 -7.88 23.02 11.15
CA ASP A 159 -9.19 22.92 11.81
C ASP A 159 -10.14 21.89 11.16
N GLY A 160 -9.74 21.26 10.05
CA GLY A 160 -10.55 20.30 9.31
C GLY A 160 -11.66 20.93 8.47
N ALA A 161 -11.74 22.26 8.33
CA ALA A 161 -12.76 22.89 7.48
C ALA A 161 -12.55 22.54 6.00
N LEU A 162 -13.62 22.27 5.25
CA LEU A 162 -13.51 22.06 3.80
C LEU A 162 -12.98 23.32 3.10
N ASN A 163 -12.09 23.14 2.12
CA ASN A 163 -11.64 24.22 1.24
C ASN A 163 -12.75 24.56 0.23
N PRO A 164 -13.47 25.69 0.38
CA PRO A 164 -14.59 26.01 -0.51
C PRO A 164 -14.17 26.22 -1.97
N GLY A 165 -12.88 26.50 -2.22
CA GLY A 165 -12.33 26.69 -3.56
C GLY A 165 -11.99 25.39 -4.30
N PHE A 166 -12.02 24.23 -3.64
CA PHE A 166 -11.67 22.94 -4.25
C PHE A 166 -12.92 22.23 -4.77
N GLY A 167 -13.05 22.09 -6.09
CA GLY A 167 -14.22 21.48 -6.72
C GLY A 167 -15.53 22.15 -6.31
N ALA A 168 -16.54 21.36 -6.02
CA ALA A 168 -17.82 21.81 -5.47
C ALA A 168 -17.77 21.85 -3.94
N GLY A 169 -17.37 22.99 -3.37
CA GLY A 169 -17.42 23.23 -1.92
C GLY A 169 -16.46 22.35 -1.10
N GLY A 170 -15.30 22.01 -1.66
CA GLY A 170 -14.30 21.14 -1.02
C GLY A 170 -14.23 19.73 -1.59
N ILE A 171 -15.05 19.42 -2.59
CA ILE A 171 -15.26 18.06 -3.10
C ILE A 171 -15.12 18.02 -4.63
N VAL A 172 -14.31 17.08 -5.13
CA VAL A 172 -14.28 16.71 -6.55
C VAL A 172 -14.86 15.32 -6.71
N ASP A 173 -15.87 15.16 -7.56
CA ASP A 173 -16.38 13.85 -7.96
C ASP A 173 -15.51 13.30 -9.09
N LEU A 174 -15.00 12.09 -8.88
CA LEU A 174 -14.08 11.43 -9.81
C LEU A 174 -14.83 10.55 -10.82
N LYS A 175 -16.12 10.27 -10.59
CA LYS A 175 -16.98 9.38 -11.39
C LYS A 175 -17.63 10.13 -12.56
N THR A 176 -16.81 10.54 -13.53
CA THR A 176 -17.35 11.11 -14.78
C THR A 176 -17.99 10.02 -15.65
N PRO A 177 -18.90 10.35 -16.57
CA PRO A 177 -19.46 9.36 -17.50
C PRO A 177 -18.39 8.59 -18.30
N GLU A 178 -17.29 9.26 -18.67
CA GLU A 178 -16.13 8.64 -19.33
C GLU A 178 -15.46 7.62 -18.39
N VAL A 179 -15.10 8.01 -17.17
CA VAL A 179 -14.46 7.11 -16.20
C VAL A 179 -15.36 5.92 -15.88
N MET A 180 -16.66 6.14 -15.74
CA MET A 180 -17.59 5.08 -15.37
C MET A 180 -17.95 4.18 -16.55
N ASN A 181 -17.54 4.48 -17.78
CA ASN A 181 -17.84 3.67 -18.97
C ASN A 181 -19.33 3.31 -19.09
N GLY A 182 -20.23 4.25 -18.77
CA GLY A 182 -21.67 4.04 -18.78
C GLY A 182 -22.23 3.18 -17.64
N MET A 183 -21.43 2.86 -16.61
CA MET A 183 -21.80 2.04 -15.45
C MET A 183 -21.83 2.87 -14.15
N PRO A 184 -22.78 3.79 -13.98
CA PRO A 184 -22.76 4.79 -12.89
C PRO A 184 -22.87 4.20 -11.47
N THR A 185 -23.35 2.96 -11.35
CA THR A 185 -23.49 2.25 -10.06
C THR A 185 -22.30 1.35 -9.74
N ALA A 186 -21.34 1.21 -10.66
CA ALA A 186 -20.15 0.40 -10.43
C ALA A 186 -19.27 1.00 -9.31
N SER A 187 -18.51 0.12 -8.66
CA SER A 187 -17.58 0.54 -7.61
C SER A 187 -16.44 1.36 -8.20
N TYR A 188 -16.09 2.47 -7.57
CA TYR A 188 -14.90 3.25 -7.88
C TYR A 188 -14.42 3.90 -6.59
N ILE A 189 -13.29 3.41 -6.06
CA ILE A 189 -12.76 3.80 -4.75
C ILE A 189 -11.34 4.34 -4.86
N LEU A 190 -10.90 5.14 -3.90
CA LEU A 190 -9.50 5.47 -3.68
C LEU A 190 -9.05 4.86 -2.35
N PRO A 191 -8.47 3.65 -2.37
CA PRO A 191 -8.12 2.96 -1.13
C PRO A 191 -6.84 3.53 -0.51
N SER A 192 -6.00 4.18 -1.32
CA SER A 192 -4.76 4.84 -0.92
C SER A 192 -4.83 6.35 -1.14
N PRO A 193 -4.10 7.15 -0.35
CA PRO A 193 -4.07 8.59 -0.52
C PRO A 193 -3.34 9.01 -1.82
N PRO A 194 -3.71 10.14 -2.45
CA PRO A 194 -3.01 10.67 -3.62
C PRO A 194 -1.57 11.07 -3.30
N ILE A 195 -0.71 11.14 -4.31
CA ILE A 195 0.63 11.74 -4.14
C ILE A 195 0.58 13.24 -4.46
N ILE A 196 1.33 14.05 -3.71
CA ILE A 196 1.41 15.50 -3.89
C ILE A 196 2.74 15.86 -4.54
N TYR A 197 2.71 16.63 -5.62
CA TYR A 197 3.92 17.14 -6.28
C TYR A 197 3.75 18.61 -6.70
N GLY A 198 4.42 19.51 -5.98
CA GLY A 198 4.17 20.95 -6.10
C GLY A 198 2.70 21.25 -5.80
N ASN A 199 1.97 21.72 -6.81
CA ASN A 199 0.52 22.00 -6.72
C ASN A 199 -0.34 20.95 -7.42
N LEU A 200 0.20 19.75 -7.67
CA LEU A 200 -0.53 18.64 -8.25
C LEU A 200 -0.92 17.63 -7.17
N VAL A 201 -2.19 17.24 -7.18
CA VAL A 201 -2.72 16.05 -6.52
C VAL A 201 -2.83 14.98 -7.59
N ILE A 202 -2.11 13.88 -7.46
CA ILE A 202 -2.12 12.79 -8.47
C ILE A 202 -2.79 11.56 -7.86
N THR A 203 -3.86 11.10 -8.51
CA THR A 203 -4.72 10.01 -8.08
C THR A 203 -4.60 8.81 -9.00
N GLY A 204 -4.58 7.62 -8.40
CA GLY A 204 -4.91 6.39 -9.08
C GLY A 204 -6.39 6.06 -8.93
N ALA A 205 -6.71 4.77 -8.96
CA ALA A 205 -8.08 4.28 -8.86
C ALA A 205 -8.12 2.87 -8.25
N GLY A 206 -9.27 2.52 -7.69
CA GLY A 206 -9.67 1.15 -7.38
C GLY A 206 -11.04 0.89 -8.00
N PRO A 207 -11.12 0.50 -9.28
CA PRO A 207 -12.38 0.23 -9.96
C PRO A 207 -13.00 -1.13 -9.60
N GLY A 208 -12.36 -1.86 -8.65
CA GLY A 208 -12.77 -3.17 -8.16
C GLY A 208 -12.18 -4.32 -8.98
N GLU A 209 -11.77 -5.38 -8.29
CA GLU A 209 -11.29 -6.66 -8.84
C GLU A 209 -12.07 -7.78 -8.12
N GLY A 210 -12.56 -8.80 -8.83
CA GLY A 210 -13.33 -9.86 -8.18
C GLY A 210 -14.21 -10.73 -9.09
N PRO A 211 -14.68 -11.90 -8.59
CA PRO A 211 -15.17 -13.00 -9.40
C PRO A 211 -16.48 -12.63 -10.12
N GLY A 212 -16.39 -12.47 -11.44
CA GLY A 212 -17.50 -11.99 -12.27
C GLY A 212 -17.58 -10.48 -12.36
N GLY A 213 -16.43 -9.77 -12.27
CA GLY A 213 -16.30 -8.31 -12.45
C GLY A 213 -17.34 -7.81 -13.45
N LEU A 214 -18.32 -7.07 -12.91
CA LEU A 214 -19.60 -6.75 -13.52
C LEU A 214 -19.50 -6.66 -15.05
N GLY A 215 -20.09 -7.61 -15.78
CA GLY A 215 -20.13 -7.56 -17.24
C GLY A 215 -18.91 -8.14 -17.98
N GLY A 216 -18.16 -9.08 -17.38
CA GLY A 216 -17.09 -9.80 -18.07
C GLY A 216 -15.76 -9.05 -18.11
N GLY A 217 -15.38 -8.43 -16.99
CA GLY A 217 -14.14 -7.65 -16.86
C GLY A 217 -14.23 -6.20 -17.36
N ARG A 218 -15.41 -5.79 -17.81
CA ARG A 218 -15.75 -4.39 -18.05
C ARG A 218 -15.97 -3.65 -16.73
N GLY A 219 -15.76 -2.33 -16.72
CA GLY A 219 -16.02 -1.51 -15.54
C GLY A 219 -15.45 -0.10 -15.68
N PRO A 220 -15.39 0.66 -14.58
CA PRO A 220 -14.77 1.97 -14.57
C PRO A 220 -13.28 1.92 -14.94
N ALA A 221 -12.80 2.97 -15.61
CA ALA A 221 -11.41 3.10 -16.05
C ALA A 221 -10.45 3.29 -14.85
N GLY A 222 -9.30 2.60 -14.91
CA GLY A 222 -8.24 2.67 -13.91
C GLY A 222 -7.32 3.90 -13.99
N ASP A 223 -7.65 4.87 -14.86
CA ASP A 223 -6.75 5.94 -15.31
C ASP A 223 -6.12 6.76 -14.18
N THR A 224 -4.85 7.11 -14.37
CA THR A 224 -4.16 8.04 -13.48
C THR A 224 -4.45 9.47 -13.89
N ARG A 225 -4.81 10.31 -12.91
CA ARG A 225 -5.22 11.71 -13.15
C ARG A 225 -4.52 12.67 -12.22
N ALA A 226 -4.23 13.87 -12.69
CA ALA A 226 -3.70 14.95 -11.87
C ALA A 226 -4.66 16.11 -11.78
N TRP A 227 -4.72 16.71 -10.59
CA TRP A 227 -5.62 17.79 -10.24
C TRP A 227 -4.85 18.93 -9.62
N ASP A 228 -5.30 20.15 -9.85
CA ASP A 228 -4.75 21.32 -9.18
C ASP A 228 -5.14 21.30 -7.69
N ALA A 229 -4.15 21.34 -6.79
CA ALA A 229 -4.34 21.21 -5.34
C ALA A 229 -5.17 22.35 -4.71
N ARG A 230 -5.26 23.50 -5.39
CA ARG A 230 -5.98 24.69 -4.89
C ARG A 230 -7.45 24.61 -5.24
N THR A 231 -7.72 24.17 -6.48
CA THR A 231 -9.03 24.31 -7.12
C THR A 231 -9.72 22.99 -7.44
N GLY A 232 -9.01 21.86 -7.41
CA GLY A 232 -9.55 20.56 -7.80
C GLY A 232 -9.81 20.42 -9.31
N LYS A 233 -9.32 21.35 -10.14
CA LYS A 233 -9.46 21.26 -11.60
C LYS A 233 -8.55 20.16 -12.16
N LEU A 234 -9.08 19.35 -13.08
CA LEU A 234 -8.29 18.35 -13.80
C LEU A 234 -7.21 19.04 -14.63
N VAL A 235 -5.98 18.53 -14.55
CA VAL A 235 -4.79 19.03 -15.27
C VAL A 235 -4.43 18.10 -16.42
N TRP A 236 -4.32 16.79 -16.14
CA TRP A 236 -4.04 15.78 -17.15
C TRP A 236 -4.62 14.41 -16.75
N THR A 237 -4.80 13.55 -17.73
CA THR A 237 -5.18 12.13 -17.59
C THR A 237 -4.21 11.28 -18.39
N PHE A 238 -3.75 10.17 -17.80
CA PHE A 238 -2.99 9.14 -18.49
C PHE A 238 -3.86 7.89 -18.60
N HIS A 239 -4.12 7.46 -19.84
CA HIS A 239 -4.88 6.24 -20.13
C HIS A 239 -4.00 5.02 -19.83
N VAL A 240 -4.36 4.29 -18.79
CA VAL A 240 -3.61 3.10 -18.34
C VAL A 240 -3.90 1.88 -19.21
N ILE A 241 -5.06 1.88 -19.86
CA ILE A 241 -5.41 1.02 -20.98
C ILE A 241 -5.34 1.90 -22.24
N PRO A 242 -4.33 1.70 -23.11
CA PRO A 242 -4.09 2.58 -24.25
C PRO A 242 -5.25 2.58 -25.25
N LYS A 243 -5.68 3.77 -25.66
CA LYS A 243 -6.66 4.00 -26.74
C LYS A 243 -5.98 3.82 -28.11
N PRO A 244 -6.75 3.64 -29.21
CA PRO A 244 -6.18 3.56 -30.56
C PRO A 244 -5.23 4.71 -30.88
N GLY A 245 -4.00 4.36 -31.30
CA GLY A 245 -2.93 5.31 -31.59
C GLY A 245 -2.00 5.64 -30.41
N GLU A 246 -2.30 5.18 -29.20
CA GLU A 246 -1.41 5.26 -28.04
C GLU A 246 -0.48 4.04 -27.97
N PRO A 247 0.77 4.17 -27.50
CA PRO A 247 1.69 3.03 -27.39
C PRO A 247 1.13 1.94 -26.46
N GLY A 248 1.29 0.68 -26.82
CA GLY A 248 0.81 -0.49 -26.07
C GLY A 248 -0.60 -0.95 -26.46
N HIS A 249 -1.34 -0.14 -27.23
CA HIS A 249 -2.68 -0.50 -27.71
C HIS A 249 -2.68 -1.80 -28.53
N GLU A 250 -1.64 -2.01 -29.33
CA GLU A 250 -1.44 -3.18 -30.18
C GLU A 250 -1.37 -4.51 -29.41
N THR A 251 -1.17 -4.45 -28.08
CA THR A 251 -1.13 -5.63 -27.21
C THR A 251 -2.50 -6.07 -26.69
N TRP A 252 -3.57 -5.37 -27.08
CA TRP A 252 -4.95 -5.73 -26.79
C TRP A 252 -5.61 -6.28 -28.04
N GLY A 253 -5.87 -7.58 -28.08
CA GLY A 253 -6.51 -8.20 -29.24
C GLY A 253 -7.96 -7.76 -29.39
N GLY A 254 -8.33 -7.36 -30.62
CA GLY A 254 -9.69 -6.92 -30.96
C GLY A 254 -10.17 -5.75 -30.08
N ASP A 255 -11.42 -5.85 -29.62
CA ASP A 255 -12.05 -4.82 -28.79
C ASP A 255 -11.90 -5.07 -27.28
N SER A 256 -10.93 -5.90 -26.88
CA SER A 256 -10.76 -6.30 -25.47
C SER A 256 -10.40 -5.14 -24.52
N TRP A 257 -9.90 -4.03 -25.06
CA TRP A 257 -9.61 -2.78 -24.35
C TRP A 257 -10.88 -1.95 -24.05
N VAL A 258 -11.96 -2.13 -24.83
CA VAL A 258 -13.15 -1.27 -24.74
C VAL A 258 -13.86 -1.48 -23.41
N ALA A 259 -14.01 -0.38 -22.66
CA ALA A 259 -14.64 -0.35 -21.34
C ALA A 259 -14.03 -1.34 -20.32
N ARG A 260 -12.77 -1.76 -20.56
CA ARG A 260 -12.04 -2.67 -19.69
C ARG A 260 -11.71 -1.99 -18.36
N SER A 261 -11.82 -2.75 -17.28
CA SER A 261 -11.45 -2.32 -15.93
C SER A 261 -10.16 -3.01 -15.46
N GLY A 262 -9.68 -2.62 -14.28
CA GLY A 262 -8.37 -3.01 -13.75
C GLY A 262 -7.28 -2.05 -14.25
N VAL A 263 -6.05 -2.55 -14.31
CA VAL A 263 -4.87 -1.79 -14.75
C VAL A 263 -4.78 -0.43 -14.05
N ASN A 264 -4.72 -0.44 -12.72
CA ASN A 264 -4.86 0.78 -11.92
C ASN A 264 -3.77 0.89 -10.87
N VAL A 265 -3.51 2.11 -10.38
CA VAL A 265 -2.72 2.32 -9.18
C VAL A 265 -3.65 2.37 -7.97
N TRP A 266 -3.84 1.23 -7.30
CA TRP A 266 -4.54 1.17 -6.02
C TRP A 266 -3.61 1.21 -4.80
N GLY A 267 -2.30 0.97 -4.99
CA GLY A 267 -1.28 1.16 -3.97
C GLY A 267 -0.79 2.61 -3.90
N TRP A 268 0.52 2.83 -3.95
CA TRP A 268 1.10 4.18 -3.93
C TRP A 268 1.98 4.45 -5.14
N PHE A 269 1.97 5.70 -5.58
CA PHE A 269 2.95 6.23 -6.52
C PHE A 269 4.29 6.55 -5.85
N THR A 270 5.33 6.74 -6.66
CA THR A 270 6.56 7.44 -6.25
C THR A 270 6.96 8.47 -7.30
N ILE A 271 7.73 9.48 -6.88
CA ILE A 271 8.18 10.58 -7.73
C ILE A 271 9.67 10.85 -7.52
N ASP A 272 10.44 10.84 -8.61
CA ASP A 272 11.77 11.46 -8.62
C ASP A 272 11.58 12.97 -8.76
N ALA A 273 11.55 13.66 -7.63
CA ALA A 273 11.23 15.09 -7.58
C ALA A 273 12.21 15.95 -8.38
N ALA A 274 13.49 15.56 -8.43
CA ALA A 274 14.53 16.28 -9.15
C ALA A 274 14.36 16.18 -10.67
N ARG A 275 13.91 15.02 -11.16
CA ARG A 275 13.66 14.79 -12.59
C ARG A 275 12.22 15.09 -13.01
N GLY A 276 11.31 15.18 -12.06
CA GLY A 276 9.90 15.36 -12.37
C GLY A 276 9.22 14.12 -12.92
N ILE A 277 9.71 12.93 -12.59
CA ILE A 277 9.18 11.66 -13.11
C ILE A 277 8.27 11.03 -12.06
N LEU A 278 7.04 10.69 -12.46
CA LEU A 278 6.09 9.88 -11.71
C LEU A 278 6.22 8.41 -12.12
N TYR A 279 6.29 7.51 -11.14
CA TYR A 279 6.27 6.07 -11.35
C TYR A 279 4.94 5.49 -10.87
N MET A 280 4.28 4.75 -11.76
CA MET A 280 2.96 4.17 -11.57
C MET A 280 3.07 2.64 -11.51
N PRO A 281 2.89 2.01 -10.34
CA PRO A 281 2.82 0.56 -10.22
C PRO A 281 1.40 0.07 -10.54
N LEU A 282 1.19 -0.36 -11.78
CA LEU A 282 -0.14 -0.73 -12.29
C LEU A 282 -0.51 -2.19 -11.94
N GLY A 283 -1.79 -2.38 -11.63
CA GLY A 283 -2.39 -3.67 -11.31
C GLY A 283 -2.69 -4.56 -12.52
N ALA A 284 -3.25 -5.73 -12.24
CA ALA A 284 -3.70 -6.68 -13.24
C ALA A 284 -4.95 -6.16 -13.99
N PRO A 285 -5.25 -6.66 -15.21
CA PRO A 285 -6.49 -6.34 -15.89
C PRO A 285 -7.63 -7.22 -15.39
N ASN A 286 -8.86 -6.69 -15.39
CA ASN A 286 -10.03 -7.52 -15.13
C ASN A 286 -10.44 -8.31 -16.40
N ASN A 287 -10.85 -9.58 -16.35
CA ASN A 287 -10.77 -10.50 -15.22
C ASN A 287 -9.33 -11.02 -15.05
N ASP A 288 -8.88 -11.15 -13.81
CA ASP A 288 -7.51 -11.50 -13.40
C ASP A 288 -7.33 -13.01 -13.12
N ARG A 289 -8.30 -13.87 -13.50
CA ARG A 289 -8.23 -15.35 -13.32
C ARG A 289 -8.16 -16.13 -14.63
N VAL A 290 -8.49 -15.47 -15.73
CA VAL A 290 -8.70 -16.03 -17.06
C VAL A 290 -8.75 -14.85 -18.04
N GLY A 291 -8.04 -14.95 -19.15
CA GLY A 291 -7.84 -13.89 -20.13
C GLY A 291 -8.35 -14.21 -21.54
N VAL A 292 -9.18 -15.25 -21.73
CA VAL A 292 -9.81 -15.63 -23.02
C VAL A 292 -10.39 -14.43 -23.77
N ASP A 293 -10.98 -13.47 -23.05
CA ASP A 293 -11.65 -12.29 -23.62
C ASP A 293 -10.70 -11.09 -23.86
N ARG A 294 -9.41 -11.24 -23.56
CA ARG A 294 -8.37 -10.20 -23.68
C ARG A 294 -7.03 -10.77 -24.15
N PRO A 295 -6.96 -11.42 -25.32
CA PRO A 295 -5.70 -11.98 -25.83
C PRO A 295 -4.63 -10.88 -26.01
N GLY A 296 -3.37 -11.25 -25.75
CA GLY A 296 -2.20 -10.37 -25.85
C GLY A 296 -1.65 -9.94 -24.48
N ASP A 297 -0.51 -9.25 -24.48
CA ASP A 297 0.20 -8.88 -23.25
C ASP A 297 -0.53 -7.87 -22.37
N ASN A 298 -1.55 -7.18 -22.91
CA ASN A 298 -2.43 -6.27 -22.20
C ASN A 298 -1.71 -5.06 -21.55
N LEU A 299 -0.75 -4.44 -22.25
CA LEU A 299 -0.04 -3.27 -21.73
C LEU A 299 -1.02 -2.12 -21.40
N TYR A 300 -0.94 -1.47 -20.25
CA TYR A 300 0.17 -1.48 -19.29
C TYR A 300 -0.12 -2.29 -18.02
N SER A 301 -0.84 -3.42 -18.10
CA SER A 301 -1.12 -4.23 -16.92
C SER A 301 0.14 -4.76 -16.24
N SER A 302 0.09 -4.87 -14.92
CA SER A 302 1.15 -5.47 -14.08
C SER A 302 2.54 -4.93 -14.45
N SER A 303 2.63 -3.60 -14.55
CA SER A 303 3.80 -2.87 -15.04
C SER A 303 4.21 -1.73 -14.11
N ILE A 304 5.48 -1.32 -14.21
CA ILE A 304 5.90 0.03 -13.83
C ILE A 304 5.83 0.91 -15.07
N VAL A 305 5.06 1.99 -15.00
CA VAL A 305 5.01 3.03 -16.04
C VAL A 305 5.59 4.33 -15.50
N ALA A 306 6.48 4.96 -16.26
CA ALA A 306 7.03 6.26 -15.95
C ALA A 306 6.45 7.34 -16.87
N VAL A 307 6.01 8.44 -16.27
CA VAL A 307 5.49 9.62 -16.98
C VAL A 307 6.10 10.89 -16.42
N ASP A 308 6.10 11.98 -17.19
CA ASP A 308 6.36 13.30 -16.65
C ASP A 308 5.22 13.69 -15.69
N ALA A 309 5.56 13.99 -14.43
CA ALA A 309 4.58 14.24 -13.38
C ALA A 309 3.73 15.50 -13.61
N ARG A 310 4.19 16.44 -14.45
CA ARG A 310 3.48 17.72 -14.70
C ARG A 310 2.46 17.61 -15.82
N SER A 311 2.70 16.74 -16.79
CA SER A 311 1.92 16.64 -18.03
C SER A 311 1.26 15.28 -18.25
N GLY A 312 1.68 14.24 -17.53
CA GLY A 312 1.27 12.87 -17.79
C GLY A 312 1.90 12.26 -19.05
N LYS A 313 2.86 12.95 -19.69
CA LYS A 313 3.50 12.45 -20.91
C LYS A 313 4.28 11.16 -20.63
N TYR A 314 4.01 10.12 -21.42
CA TYR A 314 4.73 8.85 -21.40
C TYR A 314 6.25 9.01 -21.55
N LEU A 315 7.02 8.27 -20.74
CA LEU A 315 8.48 8.20 -20.82
C LEU A 315 8.97 6.78 -21.14
N TRP A 316 8.64 5.81 -20.29
CA TRP A 316 9.01 4.40 -20.45
C TRP A 316 8.07 3.49 -19.64
N HIS A 317 8.07 2.19 -19.92
CA HIS A 317 7.43 1.18 -19.06
C HIS A 317 8.30 -0.08 -18.93
N PHE A 318 8.03 -0.89 -17.91
CA PHE A 318 8.55 -2.25 -17.74
C PHE A 318 7.42 -3.14 -17.24
N GLN A 319 7.04 -4.16 -18.02
CA GLN A 319 6.00 -5.11 -17.64
C GLN A 319 6.60 -6.25 -16.80
N ILE A 320 6.01 -6.49 -15.63
CA ILE A 320 6.45 -7.51 -14.67
C ILE A 320 5.75 -8.85 -14.88
N THR A 321 4.51 -8.83 -15.36
CA THR A 321 3.74 -10.03 -15.69
C THR A 321 3.08 -9.85 -17.04
N HIS A 322 3.45 -10.66 -18.02
CA HIS A 322 2.80 -10.70 -19.33
C HIS A 322 1.46 -11.43 -19.22
N HIS A 323 0.41 -10.86 -19.81
CA HIS A 323 -0.94 -11.45 -19.84
C HIS A 323 -1.39 -11.98 -18.47
N ASP A 324 -1.48 -11.09 -17.48
CA ASP A 324 -1.66 -11.48 -16.08
C ASP A 324 -3.03 -12.14 -15.83
N VAL A 325 -3.04 -13.42 -15.43
CA VAL A 325 -4.21 -14.20 -15.00
C VAL A 325 -4.07 -14.73 -13.58
N TRP A 326 -3.16 -14.14 -12.81
CA TRP A 326 -2.80 -14.60 -11.47
C TRP A 326 -3.02 -13.54 -10.40
N ASP A 327 -3.54 -12.36 -10.76
CA ASP A 327 -3.72 -11.23 -9.85
C ASP A 327 -2.35 -10.80 -9.29
N MET A 328 -1.36 -10.63 -10.18
CA MET A 328 0.03 -10.28 -9.86
C MET A 328 0.29 -8.79 -10.07
N ASP A 329 -0.56 -7.96 -9.45
CA ASP A 329 -0.38 -6.51 -9.39
C ASP A 329 1.05 -6.11 -9.06
N THR A 330 1.44 -4.92 -9.53
CA THR A 330 2.72 -4.31 -9.16
C THR A 330 2.62 -3.39 -7.93
N GLN A 331 1.40 -2.95 -7.59
CA GLN A 331 0.90 -2.07 -6.51
C GLN A 331 1.84 -1.47 -5.44
N SER A 332 2.90 -2.15 -5.00
CA SER A 332 3.87 -1.60 -4.06
C SER A 332 4.52 -0.32 -4.62
N PRO A 333 4.77 0.70 -3.77
CA PRO A 333 5.46 1.90 -4.22
C PRO A 333 6.88 1.57 -4.69
N PRO A 334 7.29 1.94 -5.92
CA PRO A 334 8.65 1.72 -6.38
C PRO A 334 9.65 2.55 -5.56
N THR A 335 10.51 1.91 -4.79
CA THR A 335 11.44 2.62 -3.89
C THR A 335 12.62 3.18 -4.67
N LEU A 336 12.83 4.50 -4.61
CA LEU A 336 13.94 5.16 -5.30
C LEU A 336 15.25 4.96 -4.54
N VAL A 337 16.25 4.42 -5.25
CA VAL A 337 17.57 4.08 -4.73
C VAL A 337 18.64 4.50 -5.73
N ASP A 338 19.86 4.72 -5.29
CA ASP A 338 20.98 4.89 -6.22
C ASP A 338 21.87 3.64 -6.13
N VAL A 339 22.13 2.93 -7.22
CA VAL A 339 22.94 1.69 -7.25
C VAL A 339 24.37 2.02 -7.63
N ARG A 340 25.36 1.54 -6.87
CA ARG A 340 26.79 1.67 -7.18
C ARG A 340 27.28 0.41 -7.86
N LYS A 341 27.52 0.47 -9.17
CA LYS A 341 27.95 -0.68 -9.98
C LYS A 341 28.95 -0.25 -11.05
N GLY A 342 30.07 -0.96 -11.15
CA GLY A 342 31.10 -0.68 -12.17
C GLY A 342 31.67 0.74 -12.11
N GLY A 343 31.88 1.28 -10.90
CA GLY A 343 32.38 2.65 -10.70
C GLY A 343 31.37 3.76 -11.01
N LYS A 344 30.13 3.43 -11.37
CA LYS A 344 29.05 4.38 -11.66
C LYS A 344 27.97 4.34 -10.59
N THR A 345 27.35 5.48 -10.34
CA THR A 345 26.11 5.58 -9.57
C THR A 345 24.95 5.65 -10.56
N ILE A 346 24.13 4.60 -10.58
CA ILE A 346 22.96 4.46 -11.44
C ILE A 346 21.74 4.95 -10.66
N PRO A 347 21.00 5.96 -11.16
CA PRO A 347 19.72 6.31 -10.57
C PRO A 347 18.75 5.17 -10.83
N ALA A 348 18.39 4.41 -9.79
CA ALA A 348 17.55 3.23 -9.90
C ALA A 348 16.26 3.34 -9.09
N LEU A 349 15.36 2.38 -9.32
CA LEU A 349 14.23 2.08 -8.46
C LEU A 349 14.15 0.59 -8.22
N VAL A 350 13.55 0.22 -7.08
CA VAL A 350 13.23 -1.15 -6.72
C VAL A 350 11.73 -1.35 -6.86
N SER A 351 11.34 -2.34 -7.67
CA SER A 351 9.97 -2.84 -7.72
C SER A 351 9.93 -4.24 -7.08
N VAL A 352 9.01 -4.42 -6.15
CA VAL A 352 8.64 -5.70 -5.55
C VAL A 352 7.14 -5.82 -5.63
N ASN A 353 6.62 -7.02 -5.80
CA ASN A 353 5.18 -7.20 -5.96
C ASN A 353 4.71 -8.60 -5.56
N LYS A 354 3.47 -8.96 -5.96
CA LYS A 354 2.83 -10.18 -5.49
C LYS A 354 3.57 -11.46 -5.91
N ASN A 355 4.33 -11.46 -7.01
CA ASN A 355 5.02 -12.66 -7.51
C ASN A 355 6.28 -13.05 -6.72
N SER A 356 6.63 -12.33 -5.64
CA SER A 356 7.83 -12.54 -4.81
C SER A 356 9.17 -12.24 -5.48
N LEU A 357 9.18 -11.64 -6.67
CA LEU A 357 10.38 -11.23 -7.37
C LEU A 357 10.70 -9.76 -7.06
N MET A 358 11.96 -9.39 -7.26
CA MET A 358 12.43 -8.02 -7.10
C MET A 358 13.16 -7.58 -8.36
N PHE A 359 12.67 -6.50 -8.97
CA PHE A 359 13.25 -5.89 -10.16
C PHE A 359 13.95 -4.60 -9.77
N VAL A 360 15.21 -4.45 -10.18
CA VAL A 360 15.96 -3.21 -10.02
C VAL A 360 16.13 -2.59 -11.39
N LEU A 361 15.49 -1.45 -11.61
CA LEU A 361 15.46 -0.77 -12.91
C LEU A 361 16.18 0.57 -12.82
N ASP A 362 16.90 0.97 -13.86
CA ASP A 362 17.33 2.35 -14.02
C ASP A 362 16.07 3.23 -14.12
N ARG A 363 15.88 4.16 -13.19
CA ARG A 363 14.62 4.89 -13.07
C ARG A 363 14.42 5.94 -14.17
N VAL A 364 15.45 6.23 -14.96
CA VAL A 364 15.35 7.16 -16.11
C VAL A 364 14.97 6.41 -17.39
N THR A 365 15.40 5.16 -17.53
CA THR A 365 15.28 4.42 -18.80
C THR A 365 14.41 3.15 -18.73
N GLY A 366 14.06 2.68 -17.53
CA GLY A 366 13.34 1.42 -17.31
C GLY A 366 14.19 0.16 -17.50
N LYS A 367 15.47 0.28 -17.85
CA LYS A 367 16.33 -0.88 -18.15
C LYS A 367 16.74 -1.62 -16.87
N PRO A 368 16.71 -2.96 -16.85
CA PRO A 368 17.18 -3.74 -15.70
C PRO A 368 18.66 -3.50 -15.37
N VAL A 369 18.95 -3.20 -14.11
CA VAL A 369 20.32 -2.94 -13.61
C VAL A 369 21.13 -4.24 -13.48
N PHE A 370 20.46 -5.32 -13.07
CA PHE A 370 21.08 -6.64 -12.87
C PHE A 370 20.74 -7.67 -13.95
N GLY A 371 19.95 -7.28 -14.96
CA GLY A 371 19.48 -8.18 -16.00
C GLY A 371 18.16 -8.87 -15.65
N VAL A 372 17.41 -9.21 -16.69
CA VAL A 372 16.15 -9.95 -16.66
C VAL A 372 16.20 -10.98 -17.79
N GLU A 373 15.65 -12.16 -17.54
CA GLU A 373 15.55 -13.26 -18.49
C GLU A 373 14.08 -13.65 -18.68
N GLU A 374 13.69 -13.88 -19.93
CA GLU A 374 12.41 -14.53 -20.25
C GLU A 374 12.53 -16.03 -19.99
N ARG A 375 11.69 -16.56 -19.08
CA ARG A 375 11.68 -18.00 -18.75
C ARG A 375 10.35 -18.63 -19.12
N PRO A 376 10.35 -19.84 -19.72
CA PRO A 376 9.12 -20.56 -20.00
C PRO A 376 8.28 -20.80 -18.75
N VAL A 377 6.97 -20.61 -18.87
CA VAL A 377 5.99 -20.92 -17.80
C VAL A 377 4.94 -21.93 -18.29
N PRO A 378 4.24 -22.64 -17.39
CA PRO A 378 3.25 -23.64 -17.82
C PRO A 378 2.11 -23.03 -18.63
N ALA A 379 1.72 -23.69 -19.72
CA ALA A 379 0.58 -23.30 -20.54
C ALA A 379 -0.77 -23.58 -19.85
N SER A 380 -1.78 -22.78 -20.17
CA SER A 380 -3.16 -23.01 -19.70
C SER A 380 -3.82 -24.20 -20.38
N THR A 381 -4.70 -24.87 -19.65
CA THR A 381 -5.59 -25.92 -20.19
C THR A 381 -7.03 -25.41 -20.37
N ILE A 382 -7.32 -24.17 -20.01
CA ILE A 382 -8.64 -23.55 -20.21
C ILE A 382 -8.85 -23.31 -21.72
N PRO A 383 -9.95 -23.80 -22.31
CA PRO A 383 -10.24 -23.60 -23.73
C PRO A 383 -10.24 -22.12 -24.14
N GLY A 384 -9.45 -21.78 -25.17
CA GLY A 384 -9.36 -20.43 -25.72
C GLY A 384 -8.39 -19.50 -24.98
N GLU A 385 -7.82 -19.92 -23.85
CA GLU A 385 -6.87 -19.12 -23.08
C GLU A 385 -5.52 -19.06 -23.78
N GLN A 386 -4.97 -17.85 -23.91
CA GLN A 386 -3.71 -17.60 -24.61
C GLN A 386 -2.72 -16.90 -23.68
N LEU A 387 -2.14 -17.68 -22.76
CA LEU A 387 -1.08 -17.18 -21.88
C LEU A 387 0.18 -16.88 -22.66
N SER A 388 0.95 -15.91 -22.16
CA SER A 388 2.33 -15.70 -22.63
C SER A 388 3.16 -16.98 -22.42
N PRO A 389 3.98 -17.40 -23.40
CA PRO A 389 4.84 -18.57 -23.25
C PRO A 389 5.96 -18.37 -22.23
N THR A 390 6.35 -17.12 -21.96
CA THR A 390 7.40 -16.75 -21.00
C THR A 390 6.96 -15.66 -20.03
N GLN A 391 7.68 -15.55 -18.93
CA GLN A 391 7.57 -14.44 -18.00
C GLN A 391 8.96 -13.88 -17.69
N PRO A 392 9.07 -12.58 -17.32
CA PRO A 392 10.34 -11.98 -16.97
C PRO A 392 10.76 -12.41 -15.55
N PHE A 393 11.99 -12.87 -15.40
CA PHE A 393 12.60 -13.15 -14.11
C PHE A 393 13.87 -12.33 -13.94
N PRO A 394 14.09 -11.67 -12.78
CA PRO A 394 15.35 -11.01 -12.51
C PRO A 394 16.48 -12.03 -12.44
N VAL A 395 17.66 -11.68 -12.98
CA VAL A 395 18.88 -12.47 -12.78
C VAL A 395 19.36 -12.30 -11.34
N LEU A 396 19.30 -11.08 -10.82
CA LEU A 396 19.49 -10.76 -9.41
C LEU A 396 18.50 -9.68 -8.96
N PRO A 397 18.05 -9.71 -7.69
CA PRO A 397 18.27 -10.78 -6.71
C PRO A 397 17.54 -12.09 -7.03
N GLU A 398 17.89 -13.16 -6.31
CA GLU A 398 17.03 -14.34 -6.20
C GLU A 398 15.64 -13.96 -5.65
N PRO A 399 14.59 -14.78 -5.85
CA PRO A 399 13.27 -14.52 -5.31
C PRO A 399 13.28 -14.18 -3.81
N LEU A 400 12.48 -13.19 -3.42
CA LEU A 400 12.41 -12.75 -2.03
C LEU A 400 11.60 -13.74 -1.16
N ALA A 401 10.67 -14.48 -1.75
CA ALA A 401 9.88 -15.51 -1.08
C ALA A 401 9.81 -16.80 -1.92
N GLN A 402 9.13 -17.82 -1.41
CA GLN A 402 8.96 -19.10 -2.10
C GLN A 402 8.11 -18.93 -3.37
N THR A 403 8.59 -19.49 -4.47
CA THR A 403 7.94 -19.47 -5.80
C THR A 403 7.66 -20.87 -6.33
N GLN A 404 7.70 -21.88 -5.46
CA GLN A 404 7.42 -23.27 -5.79
C GLN A 404 6.63 -23.90 -4.65
N LEU A 405 5.54 -24.58 -5.00
CA LEU A 405 4.80 -25.44 -4.08
C LEU A 405 4.80 -26.87 -4.64
N SER A 406 5.14 -27.84 -3.80
CA SER A 406 5.15 -29.26 -4.12
C SER A 406 4.83 -30.06 -2.86
N ARG A 407 4.60 -31.37 -2.99
CA ARG A 407 4.41 -32.26 -1.84
C ARG A 407 5.61 -32.24 -0.90
N ASP A 408 6.81 -32.09 -1.46
CA ASP A 408 8.07 -32.12 -0.72
C ASP A 408 8.32 -30.87 0.12
N ASN A 409 7.61 -29.76 -0.12
CA ASN A 409 7.79 -28.51 0.61
C ASN A 409 6.51 -27.98 1.26
N LEU A 410 5.49 -28.82 1.40
CA LEU A 410 4.41 -28.56 2.35
C LEU A 410 4.98 -28.37 3.77
N TYR A 411 4.17 -27.80 4.67
CA TYR A 411 4.55 -27.67 6.06
C TYR A 411 4.96 -29.02 6.69
N LYS A 412 6.13 -29.05 7.34
CA LYS A 412 6.76 -30.27 7.91
C LYS A 412 7.15 -30.15 9.40
N GLY A 413 6.57 -29.20 10.11
CA GLY A 413 6.93 -28.92 11.52
C GLY A 413 6.13 -29.78 12.50
N GLU A 414 5.12 -29.18 13.12
CA GLU A 414 4.21 -29.85 14.06
C GLU A 414 3.44 -30.99 13.34
N PRO A 415 3.56 -32.25 13.80
CA PRO A 415 3.07 -33.42 13.08
C PRO A 415 1.57 -33.41 12.78
N SER A 416 0.73 -32.92 13.70
CA SER A 416 -0.73 -32.91 13.48
C SER A 416 -1.13 -31.95 12.37
N HIS A 417 -0.47 -30.79 12.30
CA HIS A 417 -0.67 -29.80 11.25
C HIS A 417 -0.08 -30.23 9.91
N GLN A 418 1.08 -30.90 9.90
CA GLN A 418 1.62 -31.51 8.69
C GLN A 418 0.63 -32.50 8.08
N ALA A 419 0.12 -33.46 8.88
CA ALA A 419 -0.84 -34.45 8.42
C ALA A 419 -2.13 -33.81 7.88
N TYR A 420 -2.61 -32.74 8.52
CA TYR A 420 -3.75 -31.96 8.01
C TYR A 420 -3.47 -31.41 6.61
N CYS A 421 -2.30 -30.81 6.39
CA CYS A 421 -1.94 -30.19 5.12
C CYS A 421 -1.75 -31.20 3.98
N GLU A 422 -1.14 -32.35 4.27
CA GLU A 422 -1.03 -33.45 3.32
C GLU A 422 -2.42 -33.96 2.91
N LYS A 423 -3.30 -34.19 3.88
CA LYS A 423 -4.68 -34.61 3.67
C LYS A 423 -5.53 -33.58 2.90
N LEU A 424 -5.37 -32.29 3.20
CA LEU A 424 -6.07 -31.21 2.49
C LEU A 424 -5.80 -31.28 0.98
N VAL A 425 -4.56 -31.56 0.59
CA VAL A 425 -4.19 -31.72 -0.82
C VAL A 425 -4.77 -33.00 -1.43
N ASP A 426 -4.68 -34.13 -0.72
CA ASP A 426 -5.14 -35.44 -1.20
C ASP A 426 -6.65 -35.49 -1.38
N ASP A 427 -7.40 -35.11 -0.35
CA ASP A 427 -8.87 -35.16 -0.33
C ASP A 427 -9.50 -34.28 -1.42
N ASN A 428 -8.80 -33.24 -1.87
CA ASN A 428 -9.32 -32.26 -2.81
C ASN A 428 -8.63 -32.33 -4.19
N ASN A 429 -7.77 -33.34 -4.43
CA ASN A 429 -7.01 -33.53 -5.67
C ASN A 429 -6.35 -32.21 -6.15
N MET A 430 -5.68 -31.51 -5.23
CA MET A 430 -5.14 -30.19 -5.54
C MET A 430 -3.89 -30.27 -6.43
N LYS A 431 -3.83 -29.42 -7.46
CA LYS A 431 -2.63 -29.18 -8.27
C LYS A 431 -1.70 -28.20 -7.56
N LEU A 432 -0.46 -28.61 -7.35
CA LEU A 432 0.64 -27.79 -6.84
C LEU A 432 1.64 -27.52 -7.97
N GLY A 433 2.35 -26.41 -7.92
CA GLY A 433 3.33 -26.07 -8.95
C GLY A 433 4.14 -24.80 -8.66
N PRO A 434 4.95 -24.36 -9.63
CA PRO A 434 5.68 -23.10 -9.54
C PRO A 434 4.74 -21.87 -9.55
N VAL A 435 5.32 -20.70 -9.27
CA VAL A 435 4.73 -19.41 -9.64
C VAL A 435 4.33 -19.43 -11.13
N TYR A 436 3.22 -18.77 -11.45
CA TYR A 436 2.58 -18.81 -12.77
C TYR A 436 1.98 -20.16 -13.17
N THR A 437 1.78 -21.10 -12.25
CA THR A 437 0.92 -22.26 -12.53
C THR A 437 -0.51 -21.76 -12.85
N PRO A 438 -1.04 -22.02 -14.05
CA PRO A 438 -2.36 -21.54 -14.44
C PRO A 438 -3.47 -22.33 -13.76
N LEU A 439 -4.60 -21.66 -13.56
CA LEU A 439 -5.78 -22.27 -12.95
C LEU A 439 -6.39 -23.33 -13.88
N GLU A 440 -6.93 -24.39 -13.29
CA GLU A 440 -7.59 -25.48 -14.03
C GLU A 440 -9.12 -25.41 -13.93
N LEU A 441 -9.77 -25.90 -14.98
CA LEU A 441 -11.21 -26.14 -14.98
C LEU A 441 -11.53 -27.34 -14.08
N ASP A 442 -12.51 -27.17 -13.22
CA ASP A 442 -13.06 -28.19 -12.31
C ASP A 442 -12.09 -28.82 -11.31
N ARG A 443 -10.86 -28.30 -11.18
CA ARG A 443 -9.85 -28.76 -10.23
C ARG A 443 -9.19 -27.61 -9.49
N TYR A 444 -8.89 -27.81 -8.20
CA TYR A 444 -8.15 -26.82 -7.43
C TYR A 444 -6.70 -26.73 -7.88
N THR A 445 -6.27 -25.53 -8.24
CA THR A 445 -4.87 -25.15 -8.35
C THR A 445 -4.49 -24.30 -7.16
N VAL A 446 -3.40 -24.66 -6.47
CA VAL A 446 -2.89 -23.89 -5.34
C VAL A 446 -1.79 -22.95 -5.82
N SER A 447 -2.12 -21.67 -5.94
CA SER A 447 -1.17 -20.64 -6.34
C SER A 447 -0.29 -20.23 -5.17
N LEU A 448 1.02 -20.27 -5.38
CA LEU A 448 2.03 -19.69 -4.49
C LEU A 448 2.96 -18.79 -5.33
N PRO A 449 3.03 -17.48 -5.01
CA PRO A 449 2.18 -16.77 -4.08
C PRO A 449 0.69 -16.77 -4.49
N GLY A 450 -0.22 -16.70 -3.52
CA GLY A 450 -1.66 -16.45 -3.77
C GLY A 450 -1.93 -14.96 -4.02
N THR A 451 -3.19 -14.52 -3.95
CA THR A 451 -3.56 -13.10 -4.20
C THR A 451 -3.02 -12.11 -3.15
N GLN A 452 -2.56 -12.62 -2.00
CA GLN A 452 -1.79 -11.80 -1.07
C GLN A 452 -0.40 -11.47 -1.56
N GLY A 453 0.15 -12.31 -2.43
CA GLY A 453 1.50 -12.18 -2.91
C GLY A 453 2.57 -12.47 -1.85
N GLY A 454 3.82 -12.47 -2.31
CA GLY A 454 4.99 -12.42 -1.44
C GLY A 454 5.15 -11.06 -0.79
N VAL A 455 5.11 -10.00 -1.59
CA VAL A 455 5.09 -8.60 -1.13
C VAL A 455 3.83 -7.94 -1.67
N ASN A 456 3.08 -7.26 -0.80
CA ASN A 456 1.85 -6.57 -1.20
C ASN A 456 2.04 -5.03 -1.20
N TYR A 457 0.95 -4.26 -1.14
CA TYR A 457 0.92 -2.78 -1.18
C TYR A 457 1.92 -2.10 -0.26
N TYR A 458 2.28 -2.75 0.84
CA TYR A 458 3.22 -2.19 1.79
C TYR A 458 4.67 -2.15 1.26
N GLY A 459 5.08 -2.92 0.25
CA GLY A 459 6.43 -2.81 -0.33
C GLY A 459 7.59 -3.01 0.65
N GLY A 460 8.67 -2.24 0.50
CA GLY A 460 9.85 -2.28 1.39
C GLY A 460 10.32 -0.90 1.84
N ALA A 461 11.48 -0.87 2.50
CA ALA A 461 12.16 0.33 2.96
C ALA A 461 13.64 0.26 2.63
N TYR A 462 14.32 1.40 2.55
CA TYR A 462 15.69 1.49 2.08
C TYR A 462 16.59 2.27 3.05
N ASP A 463 17.69 1.65 3.49
CA ASP A 463 18.73 2.31 4.27
C ASP A 463 19.89 2.75 3.34
N PRO A 464 20.04 4.05 3.05
CA PRO A 464 21.11 4.55 2.18
C PRO A 464 22.50 4.45 2.79
N ARG A 465 22.64 4.34 4.12
CA ARG A 465 23.93 4.19 4.82
C ARG A 465 24.43 2.76 4.73
N LEU A 466 23.54 1.80 4.99
CA LEU A 466 23.85 0.37 4.94
C LEU A 466 23.74 -0.22 3.53
N ARG A 467 23.14 0.52 2.58
CA ARG A 467 22.89 0.08 1.20
C ARG A 467 21.95 -1.13 1.15
N LEU A 468 21.03 -1.22 2.10
CA LEU A 468 20.10 -2.35 2.26
C LEU A 468 18.67 -1.93 1.91
N PHE A 469 18.03 -2.68 1.03
CA PHE A 469 16.59 -2.67 0.86
C PHE A 469 16.00 -3.79 1.72
N VAL A 470 15.04 -3.49 2.59
CA VAL A 470 14.44 -4.43 3.54
C VAL A 470 12.95 -4.56 3.27
N ALA A 471 12.46 -5.78 3.08
CA ALA A 471 11.06 -6.07 2.79
C ALA A 471 10.49 -7.16 3.71
N ASN A 472 9.20 -7.02 4.03
CA ASN A 472 8.37 -8.08 4.62
C ASN A 472 7.84 -8.98 3.51
N VAL A 473 8.07 -10.29 3.61
CA VAL A 473 7.67 -11.28 2.61
C VAL A 473 6.82 -12.38 3.24
N ASN A 474 5.85 -12.89 2.47
CA ASN A 474 4.91 -13.92 2.88
C ASN A 474 5.00 -15.16 2.00
N ASN A 475 4.94 -16.35 2.60
CA ASN A 475 4.78 -17.63 1.89
C ASN A 475 3.34 -18.12 2.04
N ILE A 476 2.40 -17.36 1.49
CA ILE A 476 0.96 -17.64 1.59
C ILE A 476 0.39 -18.05 0.24
N ALA A 477 -0.11 -19.28 0.21
CA ALA A 477 -0.73 -19.86 -0.96
C ALA A 477 -2.26 -19.79 -0.90
N GLN A 478 -2.90 -19.97 -2.04
CA GLN A 478 -4.35 -19.88 -2.19
C GLN A 478 -4.87 -20.92 -3.18
N PRO A 479 -5.83 -21.77 -2.77
CA PRO A 479 -6.52 -22.65 -3.69
C PRO A 479 -7.53 -21.85 -4.52
N MET A 480 -7.55 -22.11 -5.82
CA MET A 480 -8.47 -21.53 -6.78
C MET A 480 -8.97 -22.61 -7.73
N ARG A 481 -10.19 -22.48 -8.22
CA ARG A 481 -10.82 -23.49 -9.08
C ARG A 481 -11.72 -22.78 -10.07
N MET A 482 -11.46 -22.99 -11.36
CA MET A 482 -12.29 -22.38 -12.41
C MET A 482 -13.49 -23.28 -12.69
N GLU A 483 -14.65 -22.65 -12.83
CA GLU A 483 -15.88 -23.26 -13.35
C GLU A 483 -16.35 -22.47 -14.57
N ARG A 484 -17.06 -23.14 -15.47
CA ARG A 484 -17.71 -22.49 -16.62
C ARG A 484 -19.16 -22.18 -16.29
N ASN A 485 -19.56 -20.93 -16.45
CA ASN A 485 -20.94 -20.49 -16.33
C ASN A 485 -21.78 -20.94 -17.55
N PRO A 486 -23.12 -20.97 -17.42
CA PRO A 486 -24.01 -21.30 -18.55
C PRO A 486 -23.88 -20.36 -19.75
N ASP A 487 -23.51 -19.10 -19.53
CA ASP A 487 -23.26 -18.10 -20.59
C ASP A 487 -21.89 -18.28 -21.28
N GLY A 488 -21.12 -19.29 -20.86
CA GLY A 488 -19.81 -19.63 -21.40
C GLY A 488 -18.64 -18.88 -20.75
N SER A 489 -18.90 -17.90 -19.88
CA SER A 489 -17.85 -17.22 -19.10
C SER A 489 -17.25 -18.13 -18.02
N TYR A 490 -16.10 -17.74 -17.47
CA TYR A 490 -15.42 -18.49 -16.43
C TYR A 490 -15.46 -17.76 -15.09
N VAL A 491 -15.57 -18.51 -14.00
CA VAL A 491 -15.61 -17.96 -12.63
C VAL A 491 -14.73 -18.79 -11.69
N ASN A 492 -14.00 -18.12 -10.80
CA ASN A 492 -13.28 -18.78 -9.71
C ASN A 492 -14.26 -19.12 -8.59
N ARG A 493 -14.63 -20.40 -8.43
CA ARG A 493 -15.65 -20.87 -7.48
C ARG A 493 -15.34 -22.24 -6.88
N GLY A 494 -15.76 -22.39 -5.63
CA GLY A 494 -15.86 -23.65 -4.89
C GLY A 494 -15.97 -23.38 -3.39
N PRO A 495 -16.21 -24.40 -2.56
CA PRO A 495 -15.63 -24.44 -1.21
C PRO A 495 -14.12 -24.20 -1.36
N LEU A 496 -13.27 -23.84 -0.41
CA LEU A 496 -11.82 -23.64 -0.63
C LEU A 496 -11.38 -22.54 -1.65
N ALA A 497 -12.12 -22.19 -2.72
CA ALA A 497 -11.76 -21.16 -3.69
C ALA A 497 -12.19 -19.75 -3.23
N GLY A 498 -12.10 -18.77 -4.15
CA GLY A 498 -12.40 -17.37 -3.85
C GLY A 498 -11.32 -16.76 -2.97
N THR A 499 -11.69 -15.99 -1.95
CA THR A 499 -10.74 -15.26 -1.07
C THR A 499 -10.17 -16.08 0.08
N ARG A 500 -10.26 -17.42 0.02
CA ARG A 500 -9.75 -18.32 1.08
C ARG A 500 -8.24 -18.52 0.92
N ARG A 501 -7.58 -19.10 1.93
CA ARG A 501 -6.14 -19.40 1.90
C ARG A 501 -5.91 -20.90 1.99
N PHE A 502 -4.72 -21.32 1.57
CA PHE A 502 -4.27 -22.69 1.69
C PHE A 502 -3.78 -22.94 3.11
N TRP A 503 -4.71 -23.22 4.02
CA TRP A 503 -4.47 -23.30 5.46
C TRP A 503 -5.52 -24.17 6.17
N ASP A 504 -5.24 -24.55 7.42
CA ASP A 504 -6.27 -24.95 8.37
C ASP A 504 -7.13 -23.71 8.68
N ALA A 505 -8.38 -23.70 8.25
CA ALA A 505 -9.25 -22.54 8.37
C ALA A 505 -9.68 -22.26 9.83
N ASP A 506 -9.76 -23.30 10.66
CA ASP A 506 -10.18 -23.19 12.06
C ASP A 506 -9.04 -22.67 12.92
N LYS A 507 -7.82 -23.21 12.69
CA LYS A 507 -6.61 -22.80 13.41
C LYS A 507 -5.87 -21.62 12.77
N ARG A 508 -6.19 -21.28 11.51
CA ARG A 508 -5.49 -20.29 10.67
C ARG A 508 -3.99 -20.57 10.53
N LEU A 509 -3.66 -21.83 10.28
CA LEU A 509 -2.28 -22.28 10.12
C LEU A 509 -2.01 -22.60 8.64
N PRO A 510 -1.12 -21.86 7.94
CA PRO A 510 -0.83 -22.11 6.53
C PRO A 510 -0.28 -23.52 6.27
N CYS A 511 -0.56 -24.05 5.08
CA CYS A 511 -0.06 -25.35 4.65
C CYS A 511 1.15 -25.28 3.70
N GLY A 512 1.52 -24.08 3.27
CA GLY A 512 2.72 -23.83 2.49
C GLY A 512 4.03 -23.90 3.31
N PRO A 513 5.19 -23.77 2.63
CA PRO A 513 6.50 -23.83 3.25
C PRO A 513 6.71 -22.72 4.30
N THR A 514 7.41 -23.05 5.39
CA THR A 514 7.91 -22.08 6.36
C THR A 514 9.25 -21.47 5.91
N PRO A 515 9.61 -20.27 6.39
CA PRO A 515 8.82 -19.42 7.27
C PRO A 515 7.62 -18.79 6.54
N TRP A 516 6.44 -18.76 7.17
CA TRP A 516 5.22 -18.19 6.55
C TRP A 516 5.29 -16.68 6.40
N GLY A 517 6.04 -16.02 7.29
CA GLY A 517 6.42 -14.62 7.20
C GLY A 517 7.91 -14.45 7.48
N GLN A 518 8.56 -13.58 6.73
CA GLN A 518 10.00 -13.34 6.83
C GLN A 518 10.32 -11.89 6.50
N MET A 519 11.39 -11.36 7.08
CA MET A 519 12.04 -10.15 6.58
C MET A 519 13.25 -10.53 5.75
N VAL A 520 13.44 -9.84 4.64
CA VAL A 520 14.56 -10.06 3.72
C VAL A 520 15.26 -8.73 3.47
N ALA A 521 16.58 -8.72 3.63
CA ALA A 521 17.41 -7.60 3.22
C ALA A 521 18.22 -7.93 1.97
N VAL A 522 18.22 -7.01 1.02
CA VAL A 522 19.00 -7.08 -0.23
C VAL A 522 20.02 -5.97 -0.23
N ASN A 523 21.28 -6.29 -0.45
CA ASN A 523 22.29 -5.28 -0.71
C ASN A 523 22.09 -4.74 -2.13
N ILE A 524 21.75 -3.45 -2.24
CA ILE A 524 21.29 -2.88 -3.51
C ILE A 524 22.40 -2.68 -4.54
N ASP A 525 23.66 -2.64 -4.11
CA ASP A 525 24.83 -2.50 -4.99
C ASP A 525 25.19 -3.81 -5.68
N THR A 526 24.98 -4.93 -4.98
CA THR A 526 25.33 -6.27 -5.47
C THR A 526 24.13 -7.05 -5.99
N GLY A 527 22.90 -6.68 -5.59
CA GLY A 527 21.69 -7.44 -5.88
C GLY A 527 21.63 -8.76 -5.10
N LYS A 528 22.44 -8.96 -4.06
CA LYS A 528 22.47 -10.21 -3.26
C LYS A 528 21.68 -10.05 -1.97
N ILE A 529 21.04 -11.13 -1.53
CA ILE A 529 20.44 -11.21 -0.19
C ILE A 529 21.55 -11.07 0.85
N ALA A 530 21.41 -10.09 1.74
CA ALA A 530 22.31 -9.86 2.85
C ALA A 530 21.94 -10.73 4.05
N TRP A 531 20.64 -10.86 4.34
CA TRP A 531 20.10 -11.72 5.39
C TRP A 531 18.61 -12.00 5.17
N ARG A 532 18.14 -13.05 5.84
CA ARG A 532 16.73 -13.44 5.95
C ARG A 532 16.43 -13.72 7.43
N SER A 533 15.34 -13.19 7.95
CA SER A 533 14.92 -13.37 9.35
C SER A 533 13.46 -13.76 9.44
N THR A 534 13.15 -14.84 10.15
CA THR A 534 11.76 -15.23 10.40
C THR A 534 10.99 -14.09 11.06
N LEU A 535 9.80 -13.78 10.55
CA LEU A 535 8.93 -12.75 11.08
C LEU A 535 7.62 -13.39 11.56
N GLY A 536 7.47 -13.44 12.88
CA GLY A 536 6.28 -13.99 13.54
C GLY A 536 6.53 -15.31 14.25
N VAL A 537 5.69 -15.61 15.25
CA VAL A 537 5.75 -16.81 16.08
C VAL A 537 4.37 -17.48 16.16
N THR A 538 4.33 -18.81 16.06
CA THR A 538 3.09 -19.58 16.24
C THR A 538 2.98 -20.03 17.70
N ASP A 539 2.37 -19.20 18.55
CA ASP A 539 2.26 -19.45 20.00
C ASP A 539 1.46 -20.72 20.34
N SER A 540 0.56 -21.16 19.46
CA SER A 540 -0.24 -22.37 19.63
C SER A 540 0.55 -23.67 19.47
N PHE A 541 1.79 -23.62 18.96
CA PHE A 541 2.65 -24.80 18.82
C PHE A 541 3.48 -25.07 20.08
N PRO A 542 3.95 -26.32 20.27
CA PRO A 542 4.91 -26.65 21.32
C PRO A 542 6.18 -25.78 21.26
N GLU A 543 6.81 -25.60 22.41
CA GLU A 543 8.12 -24.94 22.50
C GLU A 543 9.15 -25.65 21.59
N GLY A 544 9.99 -24.87 20.91
CA GLY A 544 10.92 -25.37 19.88
C GLY A 544 10.35 -25.49 18.46
N LEU A 545 9.01 -25.51 18.29
CA LEU A 545 8.34 -25.55 16.98
C LEU A 545 7.66 -24.24 16.60
N ARG A 546 7.83 -23.17 17.40
CA ARG A 546 7.10 -21.91 17.22
C ARG A 546 7.72 -20.98 16.18
N ASP A 547 9.00 -21.14 15.86
CA ASP A 547 9.75 -20.32 14.88
C ASP A 547 9.37 -20.70 13.44
N THR A 548 8.14 -20.36 13.09
CA THR A 548 7.48 -20.74 11.83
C THR A 548 7.27 -19.54 10.92
N GLY A 549 7.50 -18.33 11.43
CA GLY A 549 7.00 -17.11 10.83
C GLY A 549 5.48 -17.06 10.90
N ARG A 550 4.90 -15.90 10.61
CA ARG A 550 3.45 -15.74 10.54
C ARG A 550 3.06 -14.87 9.36
N PRO A 551 1.91 -15.15 8.72
CA PRO A 551 1.39 -14.28 7.68
C PRO A 551 1.21 -12.86 8.23
N GLY A 552 1.52 -11.85 7.43
CA GLY A 552 1.40 -10.46 7.85
C GLY A 552 1.23 -9.47 6.72
N LEU A 553 0.52 -8.40 7.02
CA LEU A 553 0.33 -7.24 6.15
C LEU A 553 0.86 -6.01 6.86
N GLY A 554 1.55 -5.13 6.15
CA GLY A 554 2.21 -3.99 6.75
C GLY A 554 3.69 -3.97 6.42
N GLY A 555 4.22 -2.76 6.30
CA GLY A 555 5.58 -2.53 5.86
C GLY A 555 6.54 -2.32 7.02
N THR A 556 7.81 -2.23 6.66
CA THR A 556 8.89 -1.89 7.57
C THR A 556 9.21 -0.40 7.44
N THR A 557 9.65 0.21 8.54
CA THR A 557 10.28 1.54 8.57
C THR A 557 11.69 1.42 9.14
N LEU A 558 12.65 2.12 8.54
CA LEU A 558 14.05 2.08 8.93
C LEU A 558 14.46 3.41 9.58
N THR A 559 15.43 3.38 10.50
CA THR A 559 15.98 4.59 11.12
C THR A 559 17.49 4.70 10.90
N SER A 560 18.01 5.92 10.97
CA SER A 560 19.45 6.17 10.86
C SER A 560 20.30 5.61 12.01
N ALA A 561 19.65 5.20 13.10
CA ALA A 561 20.26 4.44 14.18
C ALA A 561 20.55 2.98 13.82
N GLY A 562 20.02 2.48 12.70
CA GLY A 562 20.13 1.08 12.30
C GLY A 562 19.00 0.20 12.84
N LEU A 563 17.81 0.74 13.10
CA LEU A 563 16.64 -0.04 13.51
C LEU A 563 15.61 -0.19 12.39
N ALA A 564 14.97 -1.36 12.35
CA ALA A 564 13.82 -1.67 11.50
C ALA A 564 12.60 -1.96 12.38
N PHE A 565 11.53 -1.18 12.23
CA PHE A 565 10.27 -1.34 12.98
C PHE A 565 9.18 -1.95 12.09
N ILE A 566 8.45 -2.94 12.63
CA ILE A 566 7.36 -3.63 11.92
C ILE A 566 6.38 -4.31 12.90
N GLY A 567 5.09 -4.35 12.57
CA GLY A 567 4.07 -5.07 13.37
C GLY A 567 3.19 -6.07 12.60
N ALA A 568 3.47 -6.27 11.31
CA ALA A 568 2.59 -6.81 10.28
C ALA A 568 1.84 -8.12 10.58
N THR A 569 2.37 -8.96 11.47
CA THR A 569 2.00 -10.37 11.61
C THR A 569 0.73 -10.59 12.42
N ASP A 570 0.04 -11.69 12.13
CA ASP A 570 -1.19 -12.08 12.82
C ASP A 570 -1.02 -12.49 14.29
N ASP A 571 0.23 -12.67 14.75
CA ASP A 571 0.58 -12.88 16.16
C ASP A 571 0.58 -11.60 17.01
N LYS A 572 0.14 -10.48 16.42
CA LYS A 572 -0.12 -9.20 17.07
C LYS A 572 1.09 -8.55 17.73
N ARG A 573 2.31 -8.93 17.34
CA ARG A 573 3.52 -8.34 17.94
C ARG A 573 4.08 -7.19 17.11
N PHE A 574 4.32 -6.07 17.78
CA PHE A 574 5.13 -4.97 17.24
C PHE A 574 6.59 -5.15 17.63
N ARG A 575 7.51 -4.95 16.69
CA ARG A 575 8.90 -5.39 16.78
C ARG A 575 9.90 -4.34 16.32
N ALA A 576 11.11 -4.45 16.84
CA ALA A 576 12.29 -3.76 16.35
C ALA A 576 13.42 -4.75 16.07
N PHE A 577 14.06 -4.61 14.92
CA PHE A 577 15.19 -5.42 14.48
C PHE A 577 16.42 -4.55 14.23
N ASP A 578 17.61 -5.12 14.40
CA ASP A 578 18.85 -4.54 13.89
C ASP A 578 18.85 -4.63 12.36
N THR A 579 18.94 -3.49 11.67
CA THR A 579 18.83 -3.42 10.20
C THR A 579 20.00 -4.12 9.50
N LYS A 580 21.18 -4.11 10.12
CA LYS A 580 22.40 -4.68 9.53
C LYS A 580 22.37 -6.21 9.55
N THR A 581 21.84 -6.80 10.61
CA THR A 581 21.91 -8.25 10.87
C THR A 581 20.58 -8.97 10.77
N GLY A 582 19.46 -8.24 10.80
CA GLY A 582 18.13 -8.82 10.82
C GLY A 582 17.75 -9.44 12.18
N LYS A 583 18.52 -9.21 13.24
CA LYS A 583 18.25 -9.77 14.58
C LYS A 583 17.11 -9.01 15.26
N GLU A 584 16.10 -9.72 15.78
CA GLU A 584 15.08 -9.11 16.64
C GLU A 584 15.72 -8.64 17.95
N LEU A 585 15.51 -7.37 18.30
CA LEU A 585 16.07 -6.74 19.50
C LEU A 585 15.02 -6.47 20.57
N TRP A 586 13.77 -6.29 20.15
CA TRP A 586 12.67 -5.95 21.03
C TRP A 586 11.34 -6.29 20.37
N SER A 587 10.39 -6.74 21.17
CA SER A 587 9.01 -6.92 20.75
C SER A 587 8.02 -6.71 21.90
N ILE A 588 6.78 -6.38 21.54
CA ILE A 588 5.65 -6.23 22.46
C ILE A 588 4.40 -6.82 21.81
N LEU A 589 3.58 -7.53 22.60
CA LEU A 589 2.27 -8.01 22.19
C LEU A 589 1.24 -6.86 22.26
N LEU A 590 0.48 -6.66 21.18
CA LEU A 590 -0.62 -5.70 21.08
C LEU A 590 -1.98 -6.41 21.15
N ASP A 591 -3.04 -5.65 21.41
CA ASP A 591 -4.41 -6.18 21.46
C ASP A 591 -4.89 -6.67 20.08
N ALA A 592 -4.41 -6.03 19.01
CA ALA A 592 -4.73 -6.35 17.62
C ALA A 592 -3.49 -6.28 16.74
N ALA A 593 -3.52 -7.01 15.62
CA ALA A 593 -2.44 -6.97 14.64
C ALA A 593 -2.31 -5.59 13.99
N ALA A 594 -1.06 -5.16 13.80
CA ALA A 594 -0.73 -3.88 13.18
C ALA A 594 -0.53 -4.07 11.68
N ALA A 595 -1.63 -4.00 10.92
CA ALA A 595 -1.61 -4.17 9.46
C ALA A 595 -1.09 -2.93 8.68
N SER A 596 -0.47 -1.98 9.38
CA SER A 596 0.00 -0.70 8.85
C SER A 596 1.54 -0.64 8.84
N THR A 597 2.10 0.33 8.11
CA THR A 597 3.53 0.65 8.22
C THR A 597 3.73 1.66 9.35
N PRO A 598 4.70 1.47 10.27
CA PRO A 598 4.94 2.40 11.36
C PRO A 598 5.49 3.75 10.86
N ALA A 599 5.08 4.85 11.47
CA ALA A 599 5.66 6.18 11.26
C ALA A 599 6.67 6.49 12.38
N VAL A 600 7.86 6.97 12.01
CA VAL A 600 8.89 7.39 12.98
C VAL A 600 9.06 8.90 12.86
N TYR A 601 8.87 9.63 13.96
CA TYR A 601 8.81 11.09 13.94
C TYR A 601 9.36 11.72 15.21
N GLN A 602 9.59 13.03 15.15
CA GLN A 602 10.01 13.86 16.26
C GLN A 602 8.82 14.66 16.80
N GLY A 603 8.50 14.49 18.07
CA GLY A 603 7.47 15.26 18.77
C GLY A 603 8.01 16.54 19.41
N ALA A 604 7.19 17.13 20.28
CA ALA A 604 7.53 18.26 21.13
C ALA A 604 8.76 17.96 22.00
N GLY A 605 9.55 19.00 22.28
CA GLY A 605 10.83 18.86 22.99
C GLY A 605 11.89 18.07 22.23
N GLY A 606 11.63 17.72 20.97
CA GLY A 606 12.53 16.97 20.12
C GLY A 606 12.59 15.47 20.40
N LYS A 607 11.66 14.92 21.19
CA LYS A 607 11.64 13.49 21.55
C LYS A 607 11.26 12.63 20.34
N GLU A 608 11.97 11.53 20.11
CA GLU A 608 11.67 10.56 19.04
C GLU A 608 10.53 9.61 19.44
N TYR A 609 9.61 9.39 18.51
CA TYR A 609 8.46 8.50 18.65
C TYR A 609 8.36 7.55 17.46
N VAL A 610 7.78 6.37 17.71
CA VAL A 610 7.35 5.43 16.68
C VAL A 610 5.87 5.15 16.87
N ALA A 611 5.03 5.41 15.87
CA ALA A 611 3.59 5.17 15.95
C ALA A 611 3.11 4.15 14.92
N VAL A 612 2.10 3.37 15.29
CA VAL A 612 1.52 2.33 14.45
C VAL A 612 0.01 2.23 14.66
N VAL A 613 -0.73 1.91 13.60
CA VAL A 613 -2.17 1.62 13.66
C VAL A 613 -2.39 0.13 13.79
N ALA A 614 -3.17 -0.27 14.81
CA ALA A 614 -3.44 -1.65 15.18
C ALA A 614 -4.94 -1.92 15.26
N THR A 615 -5.51 -2.43 14.16
CA THR A 615 -6.93 -2.84 14.10
C THR A 615 -7.13 -4.31 13.80
N GLY A 616 -6.14 -4.97 13.19
CA GLY A 616 -6.34 -6.25 12.49
C GLY A 616 -7.32 -6.15 11.31
N GLY A 617 -7.63 -7.31 10.73
CA GLY A 617 -8.69 -7.50 9.73
C GLY A 617 -8.28 -7.30 8.28
N SER A 618 -7.04 -6.89 7.99
CA SER A 618 -6.58 -6.69 6.60
C SER A 618 -6.56 -8.01 5.81
N GLN A 619 -7.15 -7.97 4.60
CA GLN A 619 -7.15 -9.03 3.58
C GLN A 619 -7.48 -10.46 4.09
N ASN A 620 -8.34 -10.56 5.12
CA ASN A 620 -8.74 -11.81 5.77
C ASN A 620 -7.59 -12.60 6.41
N ILE A 621 -6.42 -11.99 6.65
CA ILE A 621 -5.32 -12.62 7.39
C ILE A 621 -5.66 -12.67 8.88
N THR A 622 -6.13 -11.56 9.44
CA THR A 622 -6.60 -11.46 10.83
C THR A 622 -8.09 -11.10 10.90
N LYS A 623 -8.69 -11.19 12.09
CA LYS A 623 -9.98 -10.53 12.36
C LYS A 623 -9.73 -9.07 12.71
N ALA A 624 -10.71 -8.21 12.43
CA ALA A 624 -10.71 -6.84 12.94
C ALA A 624 -11.09 -6.89 14.43
N GLU A 625 -10.16 -6.51 15.30
CA GLU A 625 -10.25 -6.73 16.75
C GLU A 625 -9.84 -5.51 17.59
N GLY A 626 -9.21 -4.49 16.99
CA GLY A 626 -8.81 -3.26 17.68
C GLY A 626 -9.14 -1.98 16.89
N ASP A 627 -8.93 -0.84 17.52
CA ASP A 627 -9.19 0.48 16.93
C ASP A 627 -8.10 1.51 17.28
N SER A 628 -6.91 1.03 17.63
CA SER A 628 -5.89 1.83 18.30
C SER A 628 -4.85 2.42 17.33
N VAL A 629 -4.45 3.66 17.59
CA VAL A 629 -3.14 4.21 17.22
C VAL A 629 -2.28 4.18 18.46
N ILE A 630 -1.09 3.59 18.39
CA ILE A 630 -0.20 3.41 19.53
C ILE A 630 1.13 4.06 19.21
N ALA A 631 1.62 4.94 20.07
CA ALA A 631 2.96 5.52 19.96
C ALA A 631 3.88 5.03 21.06
N PHE A 632 5.15 4.82 20.70
CA PHE A 632 6.22 4.36 21.58
C PHE A 632 7.32 5.41 21.66
N SER A 633 7.94 5.55 22.83
CA SER A 633 9.13 6.38 23.01
C SER A 633 10.00 5.83 24.15
N LEU A 634 11.24 6.32 24.25
CA LEU A 634 12.06 6.09 25.44
C LEU A 634 11.46 6.84 26.64
N PRO A 635 11.58 6.32 27.88
CA PRO A 635 11.04 6.98 29.08
C PRO A 635 11.56 8.40 29.25
#